data_AF-A0A3D0MSE9-F1
#
_entry.id   AF-A0A3D0MSE9-F1
#
_cell.length_a   1.000
_cell.length_b   1.000
_cell.length_c   1.000
_cell.angle_alpha   90.00
_cell.angle_beta   90.00
_cell.angle_gamma   90.00
#
_symmetry.space_group_name_H-M   'P 1'
#
loop_
_entity.id
_entity.type
_entity.pdbx_description
1 polymer ?
#
loop_
_entity_poly.entity_id
_entity_poly.type
_entity_poly.pdbx_seq_one_letter_code
_entity_poly.pdbx_strand_id
1 'polypeptide(L)' 'MNLIHFIDPELGAAIEGEKQRQNLTIELIASENFVPEVILEAQGSLLTNKYAEGYPGRRYHGG' A
#
# COMPACT_ATOMS: atom_id res chain seq x y z
N MET A 1 9.94 -6.62 -5.78
CA MET A 1 10.22 -5.18 -5.57
C MET A 1 11.09 -4.63 -6.70
N ASN A 2 10.59 -4.55 -7.94
CA ASN A 2 11.43 -4.13 -9.10
C ASN A 2 10.74 -3.07 -9.98
N LEU A 3 9.41 -3.12 -10.17
CA LEU A 3 8.75 -2.23 -11.11
C LEU A 3 8.83 -0.74 -10.73
N ILE A 4 8.60 -0.40 -9.45
CA ILE A 4 8.71 0.99 -8.98
C ILE A 4 10.14 1.49 -9.16
N HIS A 5 11.15 0.75 -8.69
CA HIS A 5 12.56 1.13 -8.88
C HIS A 5 12.96 1.31 -10.35
N PHE A 6 12.38 0.53 -11.27
CA PHE A 6 12.67 0.66 -12.70
C PHE A 6 12.02 1.90 -13.32
N ILE A 7 10.76 2.18 -12.98
CA ILE A 7 9.99 3.32 -13.53
C ILE A 7 10.40 4.64 -12.86
N ASP A 8 10.58 4.60 -11.54
CA ASP A 8 10.91 5.72 -10.67
C ASP A 8 11.97 5.29 -9.63
N PRO A 9 13.26 5.38 -10.00
CA PRO A 9 14.35 4.97 -9.12
C PRO A 9 14.43 5.77 -7.81
N GLU A 10 14.05 7.05 -7.84
CA GLU A 10 14.09 7.93 -6.68
C GLU A 10 13.03 7.50 -5.66
N LEU A 11 11.78 7.31 -6.11
CA LEU A 11 10.71 6.81 -5.25
C LEU A 11 11.01 5.40 -4.72
N GLY A 12 11.52 4.51 -5.57
CA GLY A 12 11.92 3.17 -5.13
C GLY A 12 12.96 3.22 -4.01
N ALA A 13 14.00 4.06 -4.17
CA ALA A 13 15.04 4.23 -3.16
C ALA A 13 14.49 4.79 -1.84
N ALA A 14 13.55 5.73 -1.91
CA ALA A 14 12.89 6.28 -0.71
C ALA A 14 12.07 5.20 0.03
N ILE A 15 11.32 4.36 -0.67
CA ILE A 15 10.52 3.28 -0.07
C ILE A 15 11.42 2.26 0.63
N GLU A 16 12.52 1.83 0.01
CA GLU A 16 13.45 0.89 0.62
C GLU A 16 14.18 1.52 1.82
N GLY A 17 14.54 2.80 1.73
CA GLY A 17 15.10 3.55 2.85
C GLY A 17 14.14 3.61 4.05
N GLU A 18 12.86 3.86 3.82
CA GLU A 18 11.86 3.89 4.89
C GLU A 18 11.64 2.50 5.50
N LYS A 19 11.58 1.44 4.68
CA LYS A 19 11.52 0.06 5.18
C LYS A 19 12.72 -0.26 6.08
N GLN A 20 13.93 0.14 5.70
CA GLN A 20 15.12 -0.05 6.52
C GLN A 20 15.04 0.76 7.81
N ARG A 21 14.59 2.02 7.76
CA ARG A 21 14.37 2.85 8.95
C ARG A 21 13.44 2.16 9.93
N GLN A 22 12.28 1.69 9.47
CA GLN A 22 11.30 0.98 10.32
C GLN A 22 11.88 -0.29 10.94
N ASN A 23 12.59 -1.12 10.16
CA ASN A 23 13.19 -2.35 10.66
C ASN A 23 14.30 -2.13 11.70
N LEU A 24 14.98 -0.98 11.64
CA LEU A 24 16.13 -0.67 12.49
C LEU A 24 15.79 0.30 13.64
N THR A 25 14.54 0.75 13.74
CA THR A 25 14.08 1.67 14.77
C THR A 25 13.19 0.95 15.79
N ILE A 26 13.41 1.20 17.07
CA ILE A 26 12.45 0.82 18.11
C ILE A 26 11.32 1.85 18.06
N GLU A 27 10.16 1.43 17.53
CA GLU A 27 8.99 2.29 17.44
C GLU A 27 8.19 2.28 18.75
N LEU A 28 7.97 3.46 19.33
CA LEU A 28 7.32 3.67 20.63
C LEU A 28 6.06 4.54 20.52
N ILE A 29 5.68 4.96 19.31
CA ILE A 29 4.46 5.70 19.08
C ILE A 29 3.26 4.76 19.32
N ALA A 30 2.48 5.06 20.36
CA ALA A 30 1.37 4.21 20.81
C ALA A 30 0.27 3.97 19.76
N SER A 31 0.18 4.82 18.74
CA SER A 31 -0.81 4.73 17.67
C SER A 31 -0.30 4.05 16.40
N GLU A 32 0.99 3.75 16.30
CA GLU A 32 1.58 3.11 15.12
C GLU A 32 1.64 1.59 15.26
N ASN A 33 1.70 0.89 14.13
CA ASN A 33 1.79 -0.56 14.08
C ASN A 33 2.31 -1.04 12.71
N PHE A 34 2.70 -2.31 12.65
CA PHE A 34 3.09 -2.98 11.42
C PHE A 34 1.99 -3.93 10.95
N VAL A 35 1.50 -3.73 9.74
CA VAL A 35 0.47 -4.60 9.15
C VAL A 35 1.08 -5.89 8.61
N PRO A 36 0.34 -7.02 8.59
CA PRO A 36 0.76 -8.22 7.87
C PRO A 36 0.93 -7.97 6.37
N GLU A 37 1.82 -8.71 5.72
CA GLU A 37 2.13 -8.57 4.28
C GLU A 37 0.89 -8.69 3.38
N VAL A 38 -0.06 -9.55 3.73
CA VAL A 38 -1.32 -9.74 2.98
C VAL A 38 -2.17 -8.46 2.90
N ILE A 39 -2.06 -7.56 3.89
CA ILE A 39 -2.76 -6.27 3.85
C ILE A 39 -2.12 -5.34 2.82
N LEU A 40 -0.79 -5.31 2.74
CA LEU A 40 -0.07 -4.53 1.73
C LEU A 40 -0.36 -5.05 0.31
N GLU A 41 -0.41 -6.37 0.14
CA GLU A 41 -0.78 -7.01 -1.13
C GLU A 41 -2.20 -6.61 -1.57
N ALA A 42 -3.17 -6.67 -0.65
CA ALA A 42 -4.55 -6.30 -0.93
C ALA A 42 -4.68 -4.81 -1.32
N GLN A 43 -3.94 -3.91 -0.65
CA GLN A 43 -3.93 -2.48 -0.94
C GLN A 43 -3.34 -2.17 -2.33
N GLY A 44 -2.35 -2.93 -2.79
CA GLY A 44 -1.75 -2.80 -4.13
C GLY A 44 -2.51 -3.52 -5.25
N SER A 45 -3.72 -4.02 -4.99
CA SER A 45 -4.45 -4.87 -5.93
C SER A 45 -5.18 -4.09 -7.04
N LEU A 46 -5.71 -4.86 -8.00
CA LEU A 46 -6.53 -4.35 -9.11
C LEU A 46 -7.79 -3.57 -8.66
N LEU A 47 -8.17 -3.66 -7.38
CA LEU A 47 -9.30 -2.91 -6.83
C LEU A 47 -9.13 -1.39 -6.99
N THR A 48 -7.90 -0.89 -7.07
CA THR A 48 -7.62 0.53 -7.36
C THR A 48 -8.24 1.01 -8.67
N ASN A 49 -8.52 0.11 -9.61
CA ASN A 49 -9.10 0.44 -10.92
C ASN A 49 -10.63 0.54 -10.87
N LYS A 50 -11.28 0.04 -9.81
CA LYS A 50 -12.74 -0.14 -9.80
C LYS A 50 -13.44 1.09 -9.23
N TYR A 51 -14.27 1.71 -10.06
CA TYR A 51 -15.29 2.65 -9.59
C TYR A 51 -16.48 1.89 -9.01
N ALA A 52 -16.84 2.17 -7.76
CA ALA A 52 -17.86 1.42 -7.01
C ALA A 52 -18.76 2.32 -6.15
N GLU A 53 -19.23 3.45 -6.68
CA GLU A 53 -20.13 4.34 -5.94
C GLU A 53 -21.45 3.67 -5.54
N GLY A 54 -22.01 4.12 -4.42
CA GLY A 54 -23.19 3.53 -3.77
C GLY A 54 -22.80 2.44 -2.77
N TYR A 55 -23.73 1.53 -2.47
CA TYR A 55 -23.55 0.44 -1.52
C TYR A 55 -23.58 -0.93 -2.22
N PRO A 56 -23.10 -2.01 -1.57
CA PRO A 56 -23.31 -3.37 -2.08
C PRO A 56 -24.79 -3.63 -2.41
N GLY A 57 -25.06 -4.13 -3.62
CA GLY A 57 -26.43 -4.33 -4.13
C GLY A 57 -27.18 -3.05 -4.55
N ARG A 58 -26.57 -1.87 -4.41
CA ARG A 58 -27.12 -0.56 -4.80
C ARG A 58 -26.02 0.34 -5.37
N ARG A 59 -25.37 -0.13 -6.45
CA ARG A 59 -24.30 0.62 -7.14
C ARG A 59 -24.87 1.52 -8.22
N TYR A 60 -24.19 2.63 -8.49
CA TYR A 60 -24.49 3.48 -9.66
C TYR A 60 -23.78 3.00 -10.93
N HIS A 61 -22.75 2.18 -10.79
CA HIS A 61 -21.93 1.65 -11.87
C HIS A 61 -22.03 0.12 -11.94
N GLY A 62 -22.02 -0.43 -13.15
CA GLY A 62 -22.11 -1.87 -13.40
C GLY A 62 -20.79 -2.65 -13.22
N GLY A 63 -20.92 -3.98 -13.18
CA GLY A 63 -19.85 -4.92 -12.82
C GLY A 63 -19.50 -4.86 -11.33
#